data_AF-D7MU27-F1
#
_entry.id   AF-D7MU27-F1
#
_cell.length_a   1.000
_cell.length_b   1.000
_cell.length_c   1.000
_cell.angle_alpha   90.00
_cell.angle_beta   90.00
_cell.angle_gamma   90.00
#
_symmetry.space_group_name_H-M   'P 1'
#
loop_
_entity.id
_entity.type
_entity.pdbx_description
1 polymer ?
#
loop_
_entity_poly.entity_id
_entity_poly.type
_entity_poly.pdbx_seq_one_letter_code
_entity_poly.pdbx_strand_id
1 'polypeptide(L)'
;MEARILQSSSCCFSSLDTVNRYRFSPASSSLKPLSISFTQTTRTRGRVSRVLSMSKKDDGTDDDDGTDSLNYKDSGVDIDAGAELVKRIAKMAPGIGVFGGLFPLGDNYLVAGTDGVGPNLKLALETGIHDTIGIDLVAMSVNDIITSGAKPLFFLDYYATSRLDVDLAEKVIKGIVEGCRQSDCALLGGETAEMPDFYAEGDYDLSGFAVGIVKKASVINGKKHSGWTCSYWAPF
;
A
#
# COMPACT_ATOMS: atom_id res chain seq x y z
N MET A 1 10.47 30.31 -3.48
CA MET A 1 9.75 29.26 -2.74
C MET A 1 8.58 29.83 -1.95
N GLU A 2 7.54 30.26 -2.67
CA GLU A 2 6.19 30.33 -2.09
C GLU A 2 5.43 29.10 -2.61
N ALA A 3 5.01 28.20 -1.72
CA ALA A 3 4.04 27.16 -2.05
C ALA A 3 2.64 27.75 -1.84
N ARG A 4 1.76 27.63 -2.83
CA ARG A 4 0.34 28.00 -2.68
C ARG A 4 -0.46 26.75 -2.40
N ILE A 5 -1.10 26.74 -1.23
CA ILE A 5 -1.96 25.64 -0.75
C ILE A 5 -3.40 26.06 -1.02
N LEU A 6 -4.09 25.29 -1.87
CA LEU A 6 -5.49 25.50 -2.25
C LEU A 6 -6.34 24.42 -1.58
N GLN A 7 -6.75 24.68 -0.34
CA GLN A 7 -7.72 23.80 0.33
C GLN A 7 -9.12 24.00 -0.23
N SER A 8 -9.71 22.91 -0.72
CA SER A 8 -11.15 22.79 -0.92
C SER A 8 -11.86 22.96 0.43
N SER A 9 -12.21 24.21 0.76
CA SER A 9 -12.93 24.59 1.99
C SER A 9 -14.43 24.30 1.90
N SER A 10 -14.89 23.64 0.83
CA SER A 10 -16.29 23.44 0.47
C SER A 10 -16.68 21.98 0.26
N CYS A 11 -16.08 21.04 1.01
CA CYS A 11 -16.69 19.72 1.19
C CYS A 11 -17.84 19.85 2.20
N CYS A 12 -18.96 20.35 1.68
CA CYS A 12 -20.20 20.57 2.42
C CYS A 12 -20.67 19.27 3.10
N PHE A 13 -21.09 19.44 4.35
CA PHE A 13 -21.75 18.51 5.27
C PHE A 13 -23.03 17.83 4.72
N SER A 14 -23.32 17.92 3.42
CA SER A 14 -24.59 17.56 2.78
C SER A 14 -24.68 16.13 2.24
N SER A 15 -23.60 15.32 2.29
CA SER A 15 -23.64 13.92 1.83
C SER A 15 -23.86 12.88 2.94
N LEU A 16 -24.04 13.32 4.20
CA LEU A 16 -24.29 12.44 5.33
C LEU A 16 -25.65 11.72 5.30
N ASP A 17 -26.61 12.17 4.48
CA ASP A 17 -27.92 11.53 4.38
C ASP A 17 -27.92 10.17 3.66
N THR A 18 -26.85 9.84 2.90
CA THR A 18 -26.71 8.53 2.24
C THR A 18 -25.93 7.51 3.10
N VAL A 19 -25.32 7.94 4.21
CA VAL A 19 -24.43 7.12 5.06
C VAL A 19 -25.17 6.43 6.23
N ASN A 20 -26.51 6.46 6.25
CA ASN A 20 -27.29 5.92 7.38
C ASN A 20 -27.48 4.38 7.38
N ARG A 21 -26.59 3.60 6.74
CA ARG A 21 -26.63 2.12 6.74
C ARG A 21 -25.66 1.44 7.70
N TYR A 22 -24.85 2.17 8.46
CA TYR A 22 -23.97 1.58 9.47
C TYR A 22 -24.62 1.56 10.86
N ARG A 23 -25.57 0.63 11.07
CA ARG A 23 -26.07 0.30 12.42
C ARG A 23 -25.02 -0.54 13.17
N PHE A 24 -24.27 0.09 14.07
CA PHE A 24 -23.56 -0.62 15.13
C PHE A 24 -24.56 -0.99 16.24
N SER A 25 -24.72 -2.28 16.53
CA SER A 25 -25.43 -2.78 17.72
C SER A 25 -24.41 -3.23 18.77
N PRO A 26 -24.53 -2.85 20.06
CA PRO A 26 -23.62 -3.30 21.09
C PRO A 26 -24.13 -4.61 21.73
N ALA A 27 -23.25 -5.60 21.90
CA ALA A 27 -23.55 -6.80 22.67
C ALA A 27 -22.40 -7.17 23.63
N SER A 28 -22.58 -6.71 24.87
CA SER A 28 -22.32 -7.33 26.17
C SER A 28 -21.42 -8.57 26.33
N SER A 29 -20.36 -8.38 27.14
CA SER A 29 -19.89 -9.19 28.29
C SER A 29 -19.46 -10.67 28.15
N SER A 30 -18.26 -10.98 28.68
CA SER A 30 -18.05 -11.79 29.91
C SER A 30 -16.97 -12.91 29.81
N LEU A 31 -16.02 -12.85 30.77
CA LEU A 31 -15.23 -13.94 31.41
C LEU A 31 -13.91 -14.48 30.79
N LYS A 32 -12.79 -13.97 31.34
CA LYS A 32 -11.77 -14.59 32.24
C LYS A 32 -10.94 -15.85 31.83
N PRO A 33 -9.71 -16.01 32.41
CA PRO A 33 -8.51 -16.48 31.70
C PRO A 33 -8.09 -17.92 32.02
N LEU A 34 -7.25 -18.51 31.14
CA LEU A 34 -6.51 -19.74 31.43
C LEU A 34 -4.99 -19.54 31.30
N SER A 35 -4.28 -19.94 32.35
CA SER A 35 -2.82 -20.06 32.45
C SER A 35 -2.30 -21.31 31.76
N ILE A 36 -1.18 -21.21 31.02
CA ILE A 36 -0.41 -22.36 30.54
C ILE A 36 1.04 -22.23 31.03
N SER A 37 1.53 -23.30 31.65
CA SER A 37 2.88 -23.46 32.19
C SER A 37 3.85 -23.93 31.10
N PHE A 38 5.09 -23.45 31.14
CA PHE A 38 6.15 -23.71 30.16
C PHE A 38 7.12 -24.74 30.73
N THR A 39 7.42 -25.81 29.99
CA THR A 39 8.46 -26.80 30.37
C THR A 39 9.52 -26.85 29.28
N GLN A 40 10.73 -26.39 29.60
CA GLN A 40 11.92 -26.53 28.77
C GLN A 40 12.41 -27.98 28.78
N THR A 41 12.88 -28.48 27.63
CA THR A 41 13.75 -29.66 27.57
C THR A 41 14.92 -29.38 26.64
N THR A 42 16.11 -29.45 27.20
CA THR A 42 17.42 -29.40 26.55
C THR A 42 17.88 -30.81 26.20
N ARG A 43 18.47 -31.03 25.01
CA ARG A 43 19.54 -32.04 24.80
C ARG A 43 20.21 -32.01 23.40
N THR A 44 21.45 -31.53 23.41
CA THR A 44 22.72 -32.12 22.91
C THR A 44 22.86 -32.87 21.56
N ARG A 45 23.82 -32.35 20.77
CA ARG A 45 24.95 -33.00 20.03
C ARG A 45 24.70 -34.20 19.10
N GLY A 46 24.82 -33.94 17.80
CA GLY A 46 25.97 -34.35 16.97
C GLY A 46 25.92 -35.72 16.26
N ARG A 47 26.03 -35.71 14.92
CA ARG A 47 26.86 -36.66 14.15
C ARG A 47 27.05 -36.18 12.70
N VAL A 48 28.30 -36.25 12.24
CA VAL A 48 28.80 -35.94 10.91
C VAL A 48 28.61 -37.14 9.99
N SER A 49 28.23 -36.91 8.74
CA SER A 49 28.54 -37.81 7.62
C SER A 49 28.91 -36.98 6.39
N ARG A 50 30.23 -36.92 6.11
CA ARG A 50 30.76 -36.58 4.78
C ARG A 50 30.55 -37.81 3.88
N VAL A 51 30.06 -37.58 2.68
CA VAL A 51 30.25 -38.49 1.54
C VAL A 51 30.75 -37.64 0.38
N LEU A 52 31.94 -37.98 -0.11
CA LEU A 52 32.57 -37.45 -1.32
C LEU A 52 31.93 -38.09 -2.56
N SER A 53 31.73 -37.32 -3.63
CA SER A 53 31.78 -37.80 -5.02
C SER A 53 31.95 -36.60 -5.96
N MET A 54 33.16 -36.38 -6.46
CA MET A 54 33.64 -36.64 -7.83
C MET A 54 33.40 -35.48 -8.81
N SER A 55 34.53 -34.92 -9.23
CA SER A 55 34.69 -33.93 -10.28
C SER A 55 34.10 -34.41 -11.61
N LYS A 56 33.36 -33.51 -12.26
CA LYS A 56 33.22 -33.53 -13.72
C LYS A 56 33.55 -32.13 -14.22
N LYS A 57 34.58 -32.10 -15.04
CA LYS A 57 35.13 -30.95 -15.77
C LYS A 57 34.41 -31.01 -17.11
N ASP A 58 33.49 -30.08 -17.36
CA ASP A 58 33.01 -29.82 -18.72
C ASP A 58 33.46 -28.41 -19.10
N ASP A 59 34.33 -28.44 -20.09
CA ASP A 59 34.79 -27.39 -20.97
C ASP A 59 33.64 -27.11 -21.95
N GLY A 60 33.16 -25.88 -21.97
CA GLY A 60 32.08 -25.42 -22.83
C GLY A 60 32.16 -23.91 -22.93
N THR A 61 32.69 -23.44 -24.05
CA THR A 61 32.54 -22.09 -24.59
C THR A 61 31.05 -21.79 -24.75
N ASP A 62 30.52 -20.91 -23.90
CA ASP A 62 29.23 -20.25 -24.15
C ASP A 62 29.52 -18.82 -24.59
N ASP A 63 29.17 -18.56 -25.85
CA ASP A 63 29.19 -17.27 -26.50
C ASP A 63 28.38 -16.25 -25.69
N ASP A 64 28.98 -15.08 -25.47
CA ASP A 64 28.42 -13.89 -24.84
C ASP A 64 27.26 -13.33 -25.69
N ASP A 65 26.08 -13.95 -25.58
CA ASP A 65 24.83 -13.37 -26.02
C ASP A 65 24.35 -12.41 -24.93
N GLY A 66 24.65 -11.13 -25.13
CA GLY A 66 24.26 -9.99 -24.30
C GLY A 66 22.75 -9.86 -24.18
N THR A 67 22.16 -10.72 -23.36
CA THR A 67 20.86 -10.50 -22.76
C THR A 67 21.10 -9.61 -21.55
N ASP A 68 21.03 -8.29 -21.78
CA ASP A 68 20.83 -7.31 -20.71
C ASP A 68 19.56 -7.72 -19.96
N SER A 69 19.72 -8.52 -18.91
CA SER A 69 18.65 -8.86 -18.00
C SER A 69 18.21 -7.54 -17.38
N LEU A 70 17.07 -7.00 -17.83
CA LEU A 70 16.45 -5.82 -17.25
C LEU A 70 16.36 -6.03 -15.75
N ASN A 71 17.29 -5.43 -15.01
CA ASN A 71 17.36 -5.61 -13.59
C ASN A 71 16.40 -4.60 -12.98
N TYR A 72 15.69 -4.96 -11.92
CA TYR A 72 14.72 -4.04 -11.32
C TYR A 72 15.37 -2.71 -10.86
N LYS A 73 16.70 -2.73 -10.63
CA LYS A 73 17.53 -1.55 -10.38
C LYS A 73 17.56 -0.55 -11.55
N ASP A 74 17.46 -1.01 -12.79
CA ASP A 74 17.46 -0.15 -13.99
C ASP A 74 16.14 0.66 -14.12
N SER A 75 15.10 0.26 -13.40
CA SER A 75 13.86 1.03 -13.24
C SER A 75 13.94 2.14 -12.18
N GLY A 76 15.11 2.30 -11.53
CA GLY A 76 15.34 3.29 -10.48
C GLY A 76 14.94 2.83 -9.07
N VAL A 77 14.57 1.56 -8.89
CA VAL A 77 14.16 1.01 -7.59
C VAL A 77 15.25 0.13 -6.98
N ASP A 78 15.88 0.62 -5.91
CA ASP A 78 16.85 -0.14 -5.11
C ASP A 78 16.15 -0.87 -3.95
N ILE A 79 15.86 -2.16 -4.16
CA ILE A 79 15.19 -3.03 -3.18
C ILE A 79 16.03 -3.17 -1.90
N ASP A 80 17.36 -3.22 -2.01
CA ASP A 80 18.25 -3.40 -0.87
C ASP A 80 18.24 -2.15 0.02
N ALA A 81 18.30 -0.97 -0.61
CA ALA A 81 18.18 0.31 0.08
C ALA A 81 16.81 0.47 0.77
N GLY A 82 15.73 0.09 0.07
CA GLY A 82 14.37 0.09 0.61
C GLY A 82 14.24 -0.80 1.85
N ALA A 83 14.74 -2.03 1.78
CA ALA A 83 14.70 -2.98 2.90
C ALA A 83 15.49 -2.49 4.13
N GLU A 84 16.66 -1.89 3.91
CA GLU A 84 17.46 -1.30 4.99
C GLU A 84 16.74 -0.09 5.63
N LEU A 85 16.06 0.75 4.84
CA LEU A 85 15.25 1.84 5.37
C LEU A 85 14.10 1.32 6.24
N VAL A 86 13.34 0.33 5.75
CA VAL A 86 12.25 -0.31 6.52
C VAL A 86 12.76 -0.85 7.85
N LYS A 87 13.92 -1.51 7.85
CA LYS A 87 14.54 -2.04 9.08
C LYS A 87 14.93 -0.94 10.07
N ARG A 88 15.39 0.23 9.59
CA ARG A 88 15.68 1.39 10.45
C ARG A 88 14.41 2.01 11.02
N ILE A 89 13.39 2.18 10.18
CA ILE A 89 12.08 2.71 10.60
C ILE A 89 11.45 1.81 11.65
N ALA A 90 11.47 0.49 11.47
CA ALA A 90 10.90 -0.46 12.42
C ALA A 90 11.52 -0.37 13.84
N LYS A 91 12.77 0.10 13.96
CA LYS A 91 13.41 0.37 15.26
C LYS A 91 12.89 1.64 15.94
N MET A 92 12.50 2.65 15.16
CA MET A 92 11.99 3.93 15.65
C MET A 92 10.47 3.92 15.86
N ALA A 93 9.75 3.18 15.01
CA ALA A 93 8.31 3.09 14.96
C ALA A 93 7.87 1.61 14.85
N PRO A 94 7.89 0.85 15.96
CA PRO A 94 7.62 -0.60 15.96
C PRO A 94 6.17 -0.99 15.60
N GLY A 95 5.29 -0.02 15.35
CA GLY A 95 3.90 -0.24 14.94
C GLY A 95 3.61 0.00 13.45
N ILE A 96 4.61 0.37 12.65
CA ILE A 96 4.46 0.49 11.19
C ILE A 96 4.36 -0.91 10.61
N GLY A 97 3.18 -1.24 10.07
CA GLY A 97 3.00 -2.42 9.24
C GLY A 97 3.65 -2.22 7.87
N VAL A 98 3.94 -3.32 7.17
CA VAL A 98 4.66 -3.28 5.88
C VAL A 98 3.85 -2.59 4.78
N PHE A 99 2.53 -2.84 4.74
CA PHE A 99 1.61 -2.31 3.72
C PHE A 99 0.52 -1.40 4.31
N GLY A 100 0.37 -1.37 5.65
CA GLY A 100 -0.65 -0.56 6.30
C GLY A 100 -0.47 -0.51 7.81
N GLY A 101 -0.63 0.69 8.38
CA GLY A 101 -0.57 0.92 9.82
C GLY A 101 -1.86 0.48 10.50
N LEU A 102 -1.77 -0.36 11.54
CA LEU A 102 -2.91 -0.75 12.37
C LEU A 102 -3.04 0.17 13.58
N PHE A 103 -4.16 0.88 13.68
CA PHE A 103 -4.47 1.73 14.83
C PHE A 103 -5.68 1.19 15.61
N PRO A 104 -5.57 0.93 16.93
CA PRO A 104 -6.67 0.34 17.71
C PRO A 104 -7.84 1.31 17.86
N LEU A 105 -9.06 0.85 17.54
CA LEU A 105 -10.32 1.58 17.72
C LEU A 105 -11.41 0.66 18.28
N GLY A 106 -11.60 0.66 19.60
CA GLY A 106 -12.55 -0.23 20.27
C GLY A 106 -12.24 -1.71 19.99
N ASP A 107 -13.21 -2.44 19.43
CA ASP A 107 -13.07 -3.85 19.00
C ASP A 107 -12.51 -4.03 17.57
N ASN A 108 -12.12 -2.92 16.94
CA ASN A 108 -11.59 -2.88 15.58
C ASN A 108 -10.16 -2.33 15.56
N TYR A 109 -9.51 -2.47 14.41
CA TYR A 109 -8.38 -1.65 13.99
C TYR A 109 -8.83 -0.76 12.82
N LEU A 110 -8.39 0.49 12.83
CA LEU A 110 -8.26 1.27 11.61
C LEU A 110 -6.99 0.82 10.89
N VAL A 111 -7.08 0.73 9.57
CA VAL A 111 -5.95 0.39 8.70
C VAL A 111 -5.75 1.57 7.77
N ALA A 112 -4.58 2.18 7.80
CA ALA A 112 -4.24 3.28 6.90
C ALA A 112 -3.09 2.86 5.99
N GLY A 113 -3.23 3.15 4.71
CA GLY A 113 -2.23 2.96 3.66
C GLY A 113 -2.03 4.27 2.90
N THR A 114 -0.85 4.44 2.34
CA THR A 114 -0.54 5.58 1.47
C THR A 114 0.35 5.10 0.33
N ASP A 115 0.04 5.56 -0.87
CA ASP A 115 0.81 5.24 -2.06
C ASP A 115 0.73 6.37 -3.09
N GLY A 116 1.69 6.41 -3.99
CA GLY A 116 1.67 7.23 -5.18
C GLY A 116 1.28 6.42 -6.41
N VAL A 117 1.18 7.09 -7.56
CA VAL A 117 0.97 6.41 -8.85
C VAL A 117 2.25 5.72 -9.33
N GLY A 118 3.42 6.25 -8.94
CA GLY A 118 4.71 5.75 -9.38
C GLY A 118 5.00 6.05 -10.86
N PRO A 119 5.82 5.23 -11.54
CA PRO A 119 6.31 5.51 -12.90
C PRO A 119 5.21 5.65 -13.95
N ASN A 120 4.03 5.08 -13.73
CA ASN A 120 2.88 5.17 -14.64
C ASN A 120 2.43 6.62 -14.89
N LEU A 121 2.73 7.53 -13.94
CA LEU A 121 2.44 8.95 -14.10
C LEU A 121 3.19 9.57 -15.28
N LYS A 122 4.42 9.14 -15.53
CA LYS A 122 5.20 9.58 -16.69
C LYS A 122 4.52 9.18 -17.99
N LEU A 123 3.96 7.98 -18.07
CA LEU A 123 3.20 7.53 -19.24
C LEU A 123 1.93 8.35 -19.44
N ALA A 124 1.22 8.70 -18.37
CA ALA A 124 0.05 9.58 -18.45
C ALA A 124 0.41 10.98 -19.00
N LEU A 125 1.54 11.54 -18.54
CA LEU A 125 2.06 12.83 -19.05
C LEU A 125 2.45 12.74 -20.53
N GLU A 126 3.14 11.68 -20.95
CA GLU A 126 3.58 11.50 -22.34
C GLU A 126 2.42 11.23 -23.32
N THR A 127 1.37 10.54 -22.86
CA THR A 127 0.21 10.17 -23.70
C THR A 127 -0.93 11.21 -23.66
N GLY A 128 -0.94 12.09 -22.65
CA GLY A 128 -2.03 13.04 -22.41
C GLY A 128 -3.31 12.40 -21.87
N ILE A 129 -3.24 11.15 -21.40
CA ILE A 129 -4.38 10.40 -20.84
C ILE A 129 -4.33 10.51 -19.32
N HIS A 130 -5.21 11.35 -18.76
CA HIS A 130 -5.22 11.70 -17.32
C HIS A 130 -6.49 11.26 -16.58
N ASP A 131 -7.50 10.75 -17.28
CA ASP A 131 -8.80 10.38 -16.71
C ASP A 131 -8.80 9.01 -16.03
N THR A 132 -7.84 8.14 -16.33
CA THR A 132 -7.71 6.83 -15.69
C THR A 132 -6.68 6.80 -14.55
N ILE A 133 -5.73 7.73 -14.53
CA ILE A 133 -4.60 7.70 -13.58
C ILE A 133 -5.03 7.81 -12.12
N GLY A 134 -6.16 8.47 -11.87
CA GLY A 134 -6.77 8.55 -10.54
C GLY A 134 -7.32 7.21 -10.04
N ILE A 135 -7.73 6.31 -10.95
CA ILE A 135 -8.17 4.95 -10.61
C ILE A 135 -6.96 4.15 -10.11
N ASP A 136 -5.82 4.27 -10.80
CA ASP A 136 -4.58 3.60 -10.41
C ASP A 136 -4.12 4.05 -9.02
N LEU A 137 -4.18 5.36 -8.74
CA LEU A 137 -3.86 5.91 -7.41
C LEU A 137 -4.70 5.27 -6.30
N VAL A 138 -6.02 5.22 -6.50
CA VAL A 138 -6.93 4.63 -5.50
C VAL A 138 -6.68 3.13 -5.37
N ALA A 139 -6.51 2.43 -6.48
CA ALA A 139 -6.29 0.98 -6.49
C ALA A 139 -5.02 0.61 -5.73
N MET A 140 -3.90 1.32 -5.92
CA MET A 140 -2.64 1.07 -5.21
C MET A 140 -2.84 1.18 -3.70
N SER A 141 -3.35 2.32 -3.24
CA SER A 141 -3.56 2.58 -1.81
C SER A 141 -4.64 1.68 -1.16
N VAL A 142 -5.73 1.36 -1.88
CA VAL A 142 -6.80 0.51 -1.36
C VAL A 142 -6.37 -0.96 -1.32
N ASN A 143 -5.66 -1.44 -2.34
CA ASN A 143 -5.19 -2.82 -2.40
C ASN A 143 -4.30 -3.17 -1.19
N ASP A 144 -3.49 -2.22 -0.76
CA ASP A 144 -2.64 -2.37 0.43
C ASP A 144 -3.43 -2.62 1.71
N ILE A 145 -4.53 -1.87 1.94
CA ILE A 145 -5.31 -2.03 3.17
C ILE A 145 -6.19 -3.28 3.15
N ILE A 146 -6.70 -3.71 1.99
CA ILE A 146 -7.55 -4.91 1.90
C ILE A 146 -6.77 -6.20 2.12
N THR A 147 -5.45 -6.20 1.91
CA THR A 147 -4.59 -7.37 2.23
C THR A 147 -4.67 -7.78 3.70
N SER A 148 -4.99 -6.82 4.59
CA SER A 148 -5.20 -7.05 6.02
C SER A 148 -6.61 -7.51 6.37
N GLY A 149 -7.50 -7.64 5.38
CA GLY A 149 -8.93 -7.92 5.53
C GLY A 149 -9.76 -6.68 5.91
N ALA A 150 -9.23 -5.47 5.68
CA ALA A 150 -9.96 -4.24 5.98
C ALA A 150 -11.05 -3.97 4.95
N LYS A 151 -12.18 -3.45 5.43
CA LYS A 151 -13.16 -2.78 4.58
C LYS A 151 -12.73 -1.32 4.38
N PRO A 152 -12.54 -0.83 3.14
CA PRO A 152 -12.29 0.60 2.88
C PRO A 152 -13.43 1.48 3.42
N LEU A 153 -13.10 2.63 3.99
CA LEU A 153 -14.07 3.61 4.49
C LEU A 153 -14.01 4.89 3.66
N PHE A 154 -12.83 5.50 3.59
CA PHE A 154 -12.63 6.75 2.88
C PHE A 154 -11.22 6.88 2.32
N PHE A 155 -11.09 7.80 1.38
CA PHE A 155 -9.87 8.14 0.67
C PHE A 155 -9.58 9.64 0.79
N LEU A 156 -8.30 10.01 0.82
CA LEU A 156 -7.85 11.38 0.63
C LEU A 156 -6.79 11.44 -0.47
N ASP A 157 -6.74 12.56 -1.18
CA ASP A 157 -5.75 12.81 -2.22
C ASP A 157 -4.89 14.05 -1.93
N TYR A 158 -3.68 14.05 -2.47
CA TYR A 158 -2.78 15.20 -2.53
C TYR A 158 -2.31 15.35 -3.97
N TYR A 159 -2.66 16.48 -4.58
CA TYR A 159 -2.30 16.86 -5.93
C TYR A 159 -1.25 17.97 -5.88
N ALA A 160 -0.07 17.74 -6.42
CA ALA A 160 0.99 18.74 -6.51
C ALA A 160 1.35 19.03 -7.96
N THR A 161 1.55 20.28 -8.32
CA THR A 161 1.96 20.67 -9.68
C THR A 161 2.78 21.96 -9.68
N SER A 162 3.43 22.27 -10.79
CA SER A 162 4.11 23.55 -11.00
C SER A 162 3.11 24.71 -10.99
N ARG A 163 2.06 24.58 -11.81
CA ARG A 163 0.98 25.54 -11.98
C ARG A 163 -0.31 24.78 -12.27
N LEU A 164 -1.39 25.16 -11.61
CA LEU A 164 -2.66 24.46 -11.71
C LEU A 164 -3.30 24.66 -13.10
N ASP A 165 -3.40 23.56 -13.85
CA ASP A 165 -4.33 23.40 -14.96
C ASP A 165 -5.62 22.76 -14.43
N VAL A 166 -6.70 23.54 -14.40
CA VAL A 166 -7.98 23.11 -13.83
C VAL A 166 -8.63 21.99 -14.65
N ASP A 167 -8.52 22.03 -15.98
CA ASP A 167 -9.15 21.05 -16.86
C ASP A 167 -8.43 19.70 -16.76
N LEU A 168 -7.10 19.73 -16.63
CA LEU A 168 -6.30 18.54 -16.37
C LEU A 168 -6.59 17.97 -14.98
N ALA A 169 -6.56 18.81 -13.95
CA ALA A 169 -6.84 18.38 -12.58
C ALA A 169 -8.24 17.76 -12.47
N GLU A 170 -9.26 18.34 -13.12
CA GLU A 170 -10.61 17.79 -13.14
C GLU A 170 -10.65 16.36 -13.71
N LYS A 171 -9.90 16.07 -14.78
CA LYS A 171 -9.80 14.71 -15.35
C LYS A 171 -9.21 13.73 -14.34
N VAL A 172 -8.14 14.13 -13.66
CA VAL A 172 -7.49 13.29 -12.64
C VAL A 172 -8.43 13.02 -11.48
N ILE A 173 -9.08 14.05 -10.94
CA ILE A 173 -10.04 13.92 -9.83
C ILE A 173 -11.24 13.04 -10.23
N LYS A 174 -11.73 13.13 -11.48
CA LYS A 174 -12.76 12.21 -11.99
C LYS A 174 -12.32 10.75 -11.90
N GLY A 175 -11.07 10.46 -12.26
CA GLY A 175 -10.49 9.13 -12.09
C GLY A 175 -10.45 8.69 -10.63
N ILE A 176 -10.07 9.57 -9.70
CA ILE A 176 -10.04 9.29 -8.25
C ILE A 176 -11.45 8.98 -7.73
N VAL A 177 -12.44 9.79 -8.11
CA VAL A 177 -13.85 9.57 -7.72
C VAL A 177 -14.35 8.21 -8.24
N GLU A 178 -14.01 7.85 -9.48
CA GLU A 178 -14.36 6.56 -10.05
C GLU A 178 -13.65 5.40 -9.34
N GLY A 179 -12.36 5.54 -9.02
CA GLY A 179 -11.62 4.55 -8.22
C GLY A 179 -12.22 4.35 -6.83
N CYS A 180 -12.65 5.43 -6.17
CA CYS A 180 -13.34 5.36 -4.88
C CYS A 180 -14.68 4.63 -4.99
N ARG A 181 -15.44 4.90 -6.06
CA ARG A 181 -16.71 4.23 -6.36
C ARG A 181 -16.52 2.72 -6.57
N GLN A 182 -15.49 2.30 -7.30
CA GLN A 182 -15.15 0.89 -7.50
C GLN A 182 -14.72 0.21 -6.20
N SER A 183 -14.11 0.96 -5.29
CA SER A 183 -13.57 0.48 -4.00
C SER A 183 -14.57 0.51 -2.83
N ASP A 184 -15.84 0.89 -3.07
CA ASP A 184 -16.86 1.12 -2.02
C ASP A 184 -16.38 2.05 -0.88
N CYS A 185 -15.61 3.09 -1.22
CA CYS A 185 -15.15 4.10 -0.27
C CYS A 185 -15.54 5.52 -0.69
N ALA A 186 -15.58 6.44 0.27
CA ALA A 186 -15.87 7.85 0.02
C ALA A 186 -14.58 8.64 -0.21
N LEU A 187 -14.53 9.51 -1.23
CA LEU A 187 -13.52 10.56 -1.30
C LEU A 187 -13.87 11.62 -0.25
N LEU A 188 -13.13 11.66 0.86
CA LEU A 188 -13.45 12.51 2.01
C LEU A 188 -12.93 13.94 1.85
N GLY A 189 -11.81 14.10 1.15
CA GLY A 189 -11.21 15.39 0.84
C GLY A 189 -9.83 15.23 0.23
N GLY A 190 -9.23 16.35 -0.13
CA GLY A 190 -7.90 16.37 -0.69
C GLY A 190 -7.28 17.76 -0.61
N GLU A 191 -6.05 17.85 -1.08
CA GLU A 191 -5.24 19.07 -1.08
C GLU A 191 -4.66 19.31 -2.47
N THR A 192 -4.59 20.57 -2.90
CA THR A 192 -3.96 20.96 -4.16
C THR A 192 -2.87 21.98 -3.91
N ALA A 193 -1.64 21.68 -4.33
CA ALA A 193 -0.48 22.51 -4.08
C ALA A 193 0.21 22.94 -5.39
N GLU A 194 0.44 24.24 -5.54
CA GLU A 194 1.25 24.81 -6.63
C GLU A 194 2.68 25.11 -6.13
N MET A 195 3.67 24.52 -6.80
CA MET A 195 5.09 24.59 -6.46
C MET A 195 5.95 24.74 -7.74
N PRO A 196 5.98 25.95 -8.34
CA PRO A 196 6.61 26.20 -9.65
C PRO A 196 8.13 26.01 -9.68
N ASP A 197 8.79 26.17 -8.52
CA ASP A 197 10.24 25.96 -8.40
C ASP A 197 10.61 24.46 -8.24
N PHE A 198 9.63 23.59 -8.02
CA PHE A 198 9.85 22.17 -7.69
C PHE A 198 9.45 21.24 -8.84
N TYR A 199 8.30 21.49 -9.47
CA TYR A 199 7.81 20.72 -10.61
C TYR A 199 8.06 21.46 -11.92
N ALA A 200 8.38 20.71 -12.97
CA ALA A 200 8.44 21.27 -14.32
C ALA A 200 7.05 21.71 -14.80
N GLU A 201 7.01 22.62 -15.76
CA GLU A 201 5.75 23.09 -16.32
C GLU A 201 4.99 21.92 -16.99
N GLY A 202 3.72 21.73 -16.59
CA GLY A 202 2.89 20.62 -17.05
C GLY A 202 3.01 19.34 -16.21
N ASP A 203 4.05 19.22 -15.38
CA ASP A 203 4.20 18.07 -14.48
C ASP A 203 3.31 18.22 -13.25
N TYR A 204 2.78 17.09 -12.80
CA TYR A 204 2.10 16.96 -11.53
C TYR A 204 2.47 15.65 -10.85
N ASP A 205 2.20 15.56 -9.55
CA ASP A 205 2.40 14.38 -8.72
C ASP A 205 1.15 14.13 -7.88
N LEU A 206 0.93 12.85 -7.57
CA LEU A 206 -0.26 12.36 -6.90
C LEU A 206 0.13 11.45 -5.74
N SER A 207 -0.43 11.74 -4.58
CA SER A 207 -0.38 10.85 -3.42
C SER A 207 -1.78 10.56 -2.91
N GLY A 208 -2.02 9.29 -2.60
CA GLY A 208 -3.28 8.77 -2.08
C GLY A 208 -3.15 8.31 -0.64
N PHE A 209 -4.25 8.42 0.10
CA PHE A 209 -4.36 7.96 1.48
C PHE A 209 -5.66 7.20 1.66
N ALA A 210 -5.56 5.87 1.81
CA ALA A 210 -6.72 5.02 2.06
C ALA A 210 -6.84 4.71 3.55
N VAL A 211 -8.06 4.82 4.09
CA VAL A 211 -8.38 4.38 5.45
C VAL A 211 -9.51 3.37 5.41
N GLY A 212 -9.29 2.24 6.08
CA GLY A 212 -10.27 1.17 6.26
C GLY A 212 -10.41 0.74 7.71
N ILE A 213 -11.31 -0.21 7.93
CA ILE A 213 -11.58 -0.79 9.26
C ILE A 213 -11.64 -2.31 9.19
N VAL A 214 -11.09 -2.98 10.21
CA VAL A 214 -11.12 -4.43 10.35
C VAL A 214 -11.39 -4.82 11.80
N LYS A 215 -12.19 -5.86 12.02
CA LYS A 215 -12.36 -6.43 13.38
C LYS A 215 -11.05 -7.03 13.86
N LYS A 216 -10.69 -6.83 15.13
CA LYS A 216 -9.45 -7.38 15.70
C LYS A 216 -9.31 -8.89 15.51
N ALA A 217 -10.42 -9.63 15.59
CA ALA A 217 -10.46 -11.07 15.40
C ALA A 217 -10.33 -11.54 13.93
N SER A 218 -10.52 -10.64 12.97
CA SER A 218 -10.58 -10.93 11.53
C SER A 218 -9.33 -10.47 10.76
N VAL A 219 -8.35 -9.88 11.44
CA VAL A 219 -7.11 -9.39 10.80
C VAL A 219 -6.36 -10.53 10.11
N ILE A 220 -6.04 -10.32 8.85
CA ILE A 220 -5.18 -11.21 8.06
C ILE A 220 -3.73 -10.74 8.26
N ASN A 221 -2.86 -11.61 8.78
CA ASN A 221 -1.48 -11.24 9.15
C ASN A 221 -0.44 -12.31 8.78
N GLY A 222 -0.78 -13.25 7.91
CA GLY A 222 0.16 -14.28 7.45
C GLY A 222 0.51 -15.38 8.47
N LYS A 223 0.12 -15.29 9.75
CA LYS A 223 0.57 -16.23 10.79
C LYS A 223 -0.18 -17.57 10.84
N LYS A 224 -1.32 -17.70 10.16
CA LYS A 224 -2.18 -18.91 10.17
C LYS A 224 -1.93 -19.85 8.99
N HIS A 225 -0.68 -20.00 8.54
CA HIS A 225 -0.33 -20.97 7.49
C HIS A 225 0.39 -22.16 8.12
N SER A 226 -0.26 -23.33 8.19
CA SER A 226 0.37 -24.59 8.56
C SER A 226 -0.04 -25.68 7.56
N GLY A 227 0.91 -26.18 6.77
CA GLY A 227 0.68 -27.23 5.77
C GLY A 227 0.83 -26.74 4.31
N TRP A 228 0.31 -27.53 3.38
CA TRP A 228 0.25 -27.18 1.95
C TRP A 228 -0.91 -26.20 1.72
N THR A 229 -0.60 -24.94 1.40
CA THR A 229 -1.61 -23.93 1.02
C THR A 229 -1.62 -23.71 -0.48
N CYS A 230 -2.82 -23.74 -1.07
CA CYS A 230 -3.05 -23.37 -2.46
C CYS A 230 -3.06 -21.84 -2.57
N SER A 231 -2.28 -21.30 -3.51
CA SER A 231 -2.28 -19.86 -3.81
C SER A 231 -3.34 -19.58 -4.87
N TYR A 232 -4.21 -18.60 -4.61
CA TYR A 232 -5.20 -18.13 -5.56
C TYR A 232 -4.78 -16.75 -6.06
N TRP A 233 -4.93 -16.55 -7.37
CA TRP A 233 -4.69 -15.27 -8.03
C TRP A 233 -6.01 -14.78 -8.60
N ALA A 234 -6.36 -13.53 -8.33
CA ALA A 234 -7.49 -12.91 -8.99
C ALA A 234 -7.15 -12.74 -10.48
N PRO A 235 -8.07 -13.05 -11.41
CA PRO A 235 -7.87 -12.71 -12.81
C PRO A 235 -7.87 -11.17 -12.95
N PHE A 236 -6.86 -10.65 -13.66
CA PHE A 236 -6.76 -9.25 -14.06
C PHE A 236 -7.67 -8.95 -15.25
#